data_AF-A0A5M8SIE0-F1
#
_entry.id   AF-A0A5M8SIE0-F1
#
_cell.length_a   1.000
_cell.length_b   1.000
_cell.length_c   1.000
_cell.angle_alpha   90.00
_cell.angle_beta   90.00
_cell.angle_gamma   90.00
#
_symmetry.space_group_name_H-M   'P 1'
#
loop_
_entity.id
_entity.type
_entity.pdbx_description
1 polymer ?
#
loop_
_entity_poly.entity_id
_entity_poly.type
_entity_poly.pdbx_seq_one_letter_code
_entity_poly.pdbx_strand_id
1 'polypeptide(L)'
;MSSTPTNPPEHTAEKRQVALHSMLAASAMTVLKLAAGIFSGSLGVLSDAAHSALDLAGATLTFLSVRVSDKPADEDHTYGHGKVENISSFVEAGLMAISCAWIIWEALSRMINHTVELHHSLWPVLVLLISIAVDYWRSRQLLAVARRTGSPALATDAFHFASDIWSTLAVLAGLGASWIGTRFHVEWLRYADPFAAIVVSLMILRLTLQLTRETVGALTDQIPAETRNRVVSEVEGVEGVLAVEQARVRRSGAAYFADLTLALPRRSTFEHTGELVRAATEAVHRALPQADVVIHTVPRTDHAESIFDRVRAVAARNNVSVHELSVQSHNGRLRVEQHVELDENMPLLQAHSFVSAMEAEILRDAPEIDSVLTHIESEPATIEQPEEVVVDDRRLEKALRAAASHIPEIVDVHELTVLRAGDHIDVSCHCTLPDQLSMLRVHEVITALEDRFKADCPEVARVTIHPEPVTDNTR
;
A
#
# COMPACT_ATOMS: atom_id res chain seq x y z
N MET A 1 15.46 -2.76 3.93
CA MET A 1 15.47 -3.92 3.02
C MET A 1 14.03 -4.17 2.61
N SER A 2 13.62 -3.68 1.43
CA SER A 2 12.26 -3.84 0.94
C SER A 2 12.05 -5.29 0.49
N SER A 3 11.24 -6.03 1.21
CA SER A 3 10.73 -7.33 0.79
C SER A 3 9.75 -7.08 -0.36
N THR A 4 10.18 -7.31 -1.59
CA THR A 4 9.29 -7.34 -2.75
C THR A 4 8.15 -8.31 -2.48
N PRO A 5 6.90 -7.97 -2.83
CA PRO A 5 5.77 -8.86 -2.61
C PRO A 5 5.90 -10.08 -3.52
N THR A 6 6.49 -11.13 -2.97
CA THR A 6 6.48 -12.45 -3.59
C THR A 6 5.24 -13.16 -3.09
N ASN A 7 4.48 -13.76 -4.02
CA ASN A 7 3.38 -14.66 -3.63
C ASN A 7 3.95 -15.72 -2.66
N PRO A 8 3.18 -16.15 -1.64
CA PRO A 8 3.60 -17.24 -0.78
C PRO A 8 4.02 -18.44 -1.65
N PRO A 9 5.16 -19.10 -1.35
CA PRO A 9 5.71 -20.16 -2.18
C PRO A 9 4.71 -21.29 -2.46
N GLU A 10 3.76 -21.50 -1.54
CA GLU A 10 2.65 -22.45 -1.68
C GLU A 10 1.72 -22.12 -2.86
N HIS A 11 1.32 -20.85 -3.02
CA HIS A 11 0.45 -20.43 -4.12
C HIS A 11 1.13 -20.52 -5.48
N THR A 12 2.42 -20.19 -5.55
CA THR A 12 3.24 -20.31 -6.76
C THR A 12 3.32 -21.76 -7.25
N ALA A 13 3.54 -22.72 -6.33
CA ALA A 13 3.57 -24.13 -6.67
C ALA A 13 2.20 -24.65 -7.14
N GLU A 14 1.12 -24.26 -6.46
CA GLU A 14 -0.26 -24.67 -6.80
C GLU A 14 -0.65 -24.18 -8.21
N LYS A 15 -0.41 -22.91 -8.53
CA LYS A 15 -0.68 -22.33 -9.88
C LYS A 15 0.01 -23.13 -10.98
N ARG A 16 1.32 -23.36 -10.83
CA ARG A 16 2.14 -24.06 -11.82
C ARG A 16 1.70 -25.51 -12.00
N GLN A 17 1.35 -26.19 -10.91
CA GLN A 17 0.90 -27.58 -10.95
C GLN A 17 -0.43 -27.71 -11.69
N VAL A 18 -1.41 -26.85 -11.41
CA VAL A 18 -2.71 -26.91 -12.09
C VAL A 18 -2.60 -26.53 -13.57
N ALA A 19 -1.78 -25.52 -13.92
CA ALA A 19 -1.49 -25.20 -15.32
C ALA A 19 -0.84 -26.38 -16.06
N LEU A 20 0.12 -27.06 -15.43
CA LEU A 20 0.77 -28.25 -16.00
C LEU A 20 -0.24 -29.39 -16.23
N HIS A 21 -1.11 -29.65 -15.25
CA HIS A 21 -2.15 -30.66 -15.39
C HIS A 21 -3.13 -30.34 -16.53
N SER A 22 -3.53 -29.06 -16.69
CA SER A 22 -4.36 -28.60 -17.82
C SER A 22 -3.66 -28.83 -19.15
N MET A 23 -2.38 -28.45 -19.27
CA MET A 23 -1.59 -28.63 -20.49
C MET A 23 -1.41 -30.11 -20.86
N LEU A 24 -1.15 -30.98 -19.88
CA LEU A 24 -1.05 -32.43 -20.10
C LEU A 24 -2.39 -33.04 -20.53
N ALA A 25 -3.50 -32.61 -19.93
CA ALA A 25 -4.83 -33.04 -20.34
C ALA A 25 -5.17 -32.59 -21.77
N ALA A 26 -4.86 -31.33 -22.12
CA ALA A 26 -5.03 -30.83 -23.49
C ALA A 26 -4.20 -31.65 -24.49
N SER A 27 -2.94 -31.93 -24.15
CA SER A 27 -2.04 -32.74 -24.98
C SER A 27 -2.61 -34.13 -25.23
N ALA A 28 -3.10 -34.80 -24.17
CA ALA A 28 -3.70 -36.12 -24.27
C ALA A 28 -4.97 -36.11 -25.13
N MET A 29 -5.84 -35.10 -24.97
CA MET A 29 -7.05 -34.96 -25.77
C MET A 29 -6.75 -34.70 -27.25
N THR A 30 -5.80 -33.83 -27.57
CA THR A 30 -5.39 -33.53 -28.95
C THR A 30 -4.84 -34.77 -29.63
N VAL A 31 -3.98 -35.54 -28.95
CA VAL A 31 -3.44 -36.80 -29.48
C VAL A 31 -4.56 -37.83 -29.70
N LEU A 32 -5.49 -37.96 -28.75
CA LEU A 32 -6.62 -38.88 -28.85
C LEU A 32 -7.54 -38.54 -30.04
N LYS A 33 -7.93 -37.27 -30.17
CA LYS A 33 -8.78 -36.80 -31.28
C LYS A 33 -8.09 -36.94 -32.63
N LEU A 34 -6.79 -36.62 -32.71
CA LEU A 34 -6.01 -36.78 -33.94
C LEU A 34 -5.92 -38.25 -34.37
N ALA A 35 -5.61 -39.16 -33.43
CA ALA A 35 -5.57 -40.59 -33.70
C ALA A 35 -6.95 -41.10 -34.15
N ALA A 36 -8.02 -40.71 -33.46
CA ALA A 36 -9.39 -41.05 -33.85
C ALA A 36 -9.75 -40.53 -35.24
N GLY A 37 -9.33 -39.31 -35.60
CA GLY A 37 -9.56 -38.72 -36.92
C GLY A 37 -8.84 -39.48 -38.03
N ILE A 38 -7.57 -39.82 -37.82
CA ILE A 38 -6.77 -40.59 -38.80
C ILE A 38 -7.33 -42.01 -38.98
N PHE A 39 -7.61 -42.72 -37.89
CA PHE A 39 -8.11 -44.10 -37.97
C PHE A 39 -9.55 -44.19 -38.49
N SER A 40 -10.40 -43.20 -38.20
CA SER A 40 -11.77 -43.16 -38.73
C SER A 40 -11.85 -42.66 -40.17
N GLY A 41 -10.81 -41.99 -40.67
CA GLY A 41 -10.86 -41.27 -41.96
C GLY A 41 -11.85 -40.10 -41.96
N SER A 42 -12.32 -39.67 -40.78
CA SER A 42 -13.35 -38.63 -40.66
C SER A 42 -12.74 -37.24 -40.72
N LEU A 43 -13.05 -36.50 -41.78
CA LEU A 43 -12.74 -35.07 -41.90
C LEU A 43 -13.29 -34.24 -40.73
N GLY A 44 -14.46 -34.61 -40.18
CA GLY A 44 -15.06 -33.92 -39.04
C GLY A 44 -14.26 -34.09 -37.74
N VAL A 45 -13.81 -35.32 -37.45
CA VAL A 45 -12.96 -35.59 -36.28
C VAL A 45 -11.57 -34.96 -36.45
N LEU A 46 -11.04 -34.92 -37.67
CA LEU A 46 -9.77 -34.24 -37.97
C LEU A 46 -9.87 -32.72 -37.77
N SER A 47 -11.01 -32.10 -38.12
CA SER A 47 -11.28 -30.69 -37.84
C SER A 47 -11.38 -30.40 -36.34
N ASP A 48 -12.01 -31.28 -35.56
CA ASP A 48 -12.08 -31.16 -34.10
C ASP A 48 -10.70 -31.37 -33.44
N ALA A 49 -9.85 -32.24 -34.00
CA ALA A 49 -8.46 -32.39 -33.57
C ALA A 49 -7.64 -31.11 -33.83
N ALA A 50 -7.86 -30.42 -34.95
CA ALA A 50 -7.21 -29.14 -35.25
C ALA A 50 -7.64 -28.04 -34.26
N HIS A 51 -8.91 -28.04 -33.84
CA HIS A 51 -9.40 -27.15 -32.79
C HIS A 51 -8.72 -27.44 -31.44
N SER A 52 -8.65 -28.72 -31.02
CA SER A 52 -7.93 -29.08 -29.80
C SER A 52 -6.42 -28.82 -29.84
N ALA A 53 -5.82 -28.71 -31.03
CA ALA A 53 -4.44 -28.23 -31.14
C ALA A 53 -4.30 -26.73 -30.77
N LEU A 54 -5.31 -25.90 -31.07
CA LEU A 54 -5.36 -24.51 -30.61
C LEU A 54 -5.55 -24.45 -29.09
N ASP A 55 -6.39 -25.32 -28.52
CA ASP A 55 -6.57 -25.42 -27.06
C ASP A 55 -5.27 -25.80 -26.35
N LEU A 56 -4.50 -26.73 -26.92
CA LEU A 56 -3.18 -27.08 -26.42
C LEU A 56 -2.21 -25.89 -26.48
N ALA A 57 -2.25 -25.11 -27.57
CA ALA A 57 -1.44 -23.91 -27.68
C ALA A 57 -1.80 -22.87 -26.60
N GLY A 58 -3.08 -22.66 -26.34
CA GLY A 58 -3.58 -21.81 -25.24
C GLY A 58 -3.11 -22.30 -23.87
N ALA A 59 -3.35 -23.58 -23.54
CA ALA A 59 -2.93 -24.16 -22.26
C ALA A 59 -1.40 -24.12 -22.06
N THR A 60 -0.63 -24.30 -23.15
CA THR A 60 0.83 -24.16 -23.12
C THR A 60 1.25 -22.73 -22.84
N LEU A 61 0.61 -21.76 -23.49
CA LEU A 61 0.86 -20.33 -23.27
C LEU A 61 0.57 -19.96 -21.81
N THR A 62 -0.56 -20.43 -21.25
CA THR A 62 -0.92 -20.25 -19.84
C THR A 62 0.11 -20.84 -18.89
N PHE A 63 0.57 -22.08 -19.13
CA PHE A 63 1.63 -22.70 -18.31
C PHE A 63 2.95 -21.91 -18.36
N LEU A 64 3.39 -21.50 -19.56
CA LEU A 64 4.61 -20.72 -19.71
C LEU A 64 4.48 -19.34 -19.06
N SER A 65 3.33 -18.69 -19.22
CA SER A 65 3.04 -17.39 -18.65
C SER A 65 3.07 -17.41 -17.13
N VAL A 66 2.38 -18.38 -16.49
CA VAL A 66 2.43 -18.57 -15.03
C VAL A 66 3.88 -18.78 -14.56
N ARG A 67 4.63 -19.64 -15.24
CA ARG A 67 6.03 -19.91 -14.90
C ARG A 67 6.93 -18.67 -14.99
N VAL A 68 6.69 -17.79 -15.97
CA VAL A 68 7.45 -16.54 -16.12
C VAL A 68 6.99 -15.49 -15.12
N SER A 69 5.68 -15.35 -14.90
CA SER A 69 5.07 -14.39 -13.98
C SER A 69 5.50 -14.59 -12.53
N ASP A 70 5.74 -15.84 -12.12
CA ASP A 70 6.20 -16.19 -10.78
C ASP A 70 7.69 -15.88 -10.53
N LYS A 71 8.42 -15.35 -11.52
CA LYS A 71 9.78 -14.88 -11.32
C LYS A 71 9.77 -13.58 -10.50
N PRO A 72 10.70 -13.43 -9.52
CA PRO A 72 10.85 -12.18 -8.79
C PRO A 72 11.28 -11.03 -9.73
N ALA A 73 11.31 -9.81 -9.19
CA ALA A 73 11.86 -8.66 -9.89
C ALA A 73 13.35 -8.88 -10.25
N ASP A 74 13.73 -8.43 -11.44
CA ASP A 74 15.11 -8.40 -11.93
C ASP A 74 15.46 -6.99 -12.45
N GLU A 75 16.68 -6.81 -12.97
CA GLU A 75 17.18 -5.49 -13.42
C GLU A 75 16.36 -4.92 -14.58
N ASP A 76 15.89 -5.78 -15.50
CA ASP A 76 15.09 -5.38 -16.65
C ASP A 76 13.59 -5.25 -16.31
N HIS A 77 13.14 -5.89 -15.22
CA HIS A 77 11.76 -5.91 -14.72
C HIS A 77 11.71 -5.63 -13.22
N THR A 78 11.92 -4.36 -12.85
CA THR A 78 12.01 -3.90 -11.45
C THR A 78 10.73 -4.10 -10.63
N TYR A 79 9.57 -4.23 -11.29
CA TYR A 79 8.27 -4.54 -10.66
C TYR A 79 7.87 -6.02 -10.80
N GLY A 80 8.78 -6.87 -11.27
CA GLY A 80 8.53 -8.29 -11.52
C GLY A 80 7.77 -8.57 -12.81
N HIS A 81 7.45 -9.85 -12.99
CA HIS A 81 6.94 -10.39 -14.24
C HIS A 81 5.42 -10.60 -14.26
N GLY A 82 4.71 -10.12 -13.24
CA GLY A 82 3.27 -10.38 -13.06
C GLY A 82 2.37 -10.00 -14.25
N LYS A 83 2.74 -8.96 -15.03
CA LYS A 83 1.98 -8.54 -16.21
C LYS A 83 1.99 -9.57 -17.35
N VAL A 84 2.91 -10.55 -17.34
CA VAL A 84 2.97 -11.62 -18.35
C VAL A 84 1.71 -12.49 -18.33
N GLU A 85 1.06 -12.69 -17.16
CA GLU A 85 -0.24 -13.37 -17.06
C GLU A 85 -1.37 -12.58 -17.74
N ASN A 86 -1.37 -11.25 -17.62
CA ASN A 86 -2.35 -10.39 -18.30
C ASN A 86 -2.15 -10.45 -19.83
N ILE A 87 -0.90 -10.44 -20.30
CA ILE A 87 -0.59 -10.55 -21.74
C ILE A 87 -1.08 -11.89 -22.30
N SER A 88 -0.81 -12.99 -21.58
CA SER A 88 -1.30 -14.33 -21.95
C SER A 88 -2.83 -14.36 -22.03
N SER A 89 -3.50 -13.81 -21.01
CA SER A 89 -4.97 -13.72 -20.96
C SER A 89 -5.54 -12.94 -22.16
N PHE A 90 -4.86 -11.86 -22.57
CA PHE A 90 -5.27 -11.04 -23.71
C PHE A 90 -5.15 -11.80 -25.03
N VAL A 91 -4.03 -12.52 -25.23
CA VAL A 91 -3.80 -13.37 -26.41
C VAL A 91 -4.84 -14.48 -26.49
N GLU A 92 -5.11 -15.15 -25.36
CA GLU A 92 -6.08 -16.23 -25.27
C GLU A 92 -7.52 -15.75 -25.54
N ALA A 93 -7.92 -14.61 -24.98
CA ALA A 93 -9.20 -13.99 -25.30
C ALA A 93 -9.30 -13.63 -26.80
N GLY A 94 -8.19 -13.23 -27.43
CA GLY A 94 -8.12 -13.04 -28.88
C GLY A 94 -8.35 -14.32 -29.67
N LEU A 95 -7.70 -15.42 -29.27
CA LEU A 95 -7.92 -16.75 -29.88
C LEU A 95 -9.38 -17.20 -29.73
N MET A 96 -9.98 -17.02 -28.54
CA MET A 96 -11.39 -17.33 -28.31
C MET A 96 -12.33 -16.49 -29.20
N ALA A 97 -12.05 -15.20 -29.39
CA ALA A 97 -12.82 -14.34 -30.28
C ALA A 97 -12.74 -14.79 -31.75
N ILE A 98 -11.54 -15.18 -32.20
CA ILE A 98 -11.33 -15.73 -33.54
C ILE A 98 -12.10 -17.05 -33.71
N SER A 99 -12.04 -17.95 -32.72
CA SER A 99 -12.81 -19.21 -32.72
C SER A 99 -14.31 -18.96 -32.80
N CYS A 100 -14.84 -17.99 -32.03
CA CYS A 100 -16.26 -17.63 -32.11
C CYS A 100 -16.66 -17.11 -33.49
N ALA A 101 -15.84 -16.24 -34.10
CA ALA A 101 -16.09 -15.73 -35.44
C ALA A 101 -16.06 -16.85 -36.48
N TRP A 102 -15.12 -17.79 -36.35
CA TRP A 102 -15.03 -18.98 -37.20
C TRP A 102 -16.27 -19.87 -37.09
N ILE A 103 -16.72 -20.18 -35.87
CA ILE A 103 -17.92 -21.00 -35.65
C ILE A 103 -19.17 -20.34 -36.23
N ILE A 104 -19.34 -19.02 -36.05
CA ILE A 104 -20.46 -18.28 -36.64
C ILE A 104 -20.41 -18.36 -38.17
N TRP A 105 -19.23 -18.16 -38.76
CA TRP A 105 -19.06 -18.26 -40.22
C TRP A 105 -19.38 -19.66 -40.75
N GLU A 106 -18.88 -20.71 -40.09
CA GLU A 106 -19.16 -22.10 -40.43
C GLU A 106 -20.65 -22.44 -40.31
N ALA A 107 -21.31 -22.00 -39.22
CA ALA A 107 -22.74 -22.22 -39.00
C ALA A 107 -23.60 -21.52 -40.08
N LEU A 108 -23.23 -20.29 -40.47
CA LEU A 108 -23.89 -19.57 -41.58
C LEU A 108 -23.67 -20.28 -42.92
N SER A 109 -22.46 -20.77 -43.19
CA SER A 109 -22.13 -21.53 -44.40
C SER A 109 -22.95 -22.82 -44.50
N ARG A 110 -23.09 -23.56 -43.39
CA ARG A 110 -23.91 -24.79 -43.31
C ARG A 110 -25.39 -24.52 -43.58
N MET A 111 -25.91 -23.38 -43.12
CA MET A 111 -27.29 -22.98 -43.38
C MET A 111 -27.56 -22.73 -44.88
N ILE A 112 -26.56 -22.22 -45.61
CA ILE A 112 -26.65 -21.95 -47.05
C ILE A 112 -26.45 -23.23 -47.88
N ASN A 113 -25.40 -24.01 -47.60
CA ASN A 113 -24.93 -25.08 -48.48
C ASN A 113 -25.59 -26.45 -48.29
N HIS A 114 -26.49 -26.64 -47.31
CA HIS A 114 -27.29 -27.87 -47.12
C HIS A 114 -26.48 -29.19 -46.99
N THR A 115 -25.21 -29.12 -46.64
CA THR A 115 -24.36 -30.30 -46.49
C THR A 115 -24.48 -30.85 -45.08
N VAL A 116 -25.38 -31.81 -44.86
CA VAL A 116 -25.35 -32.63 -43.65
C VAL A 116 -25.19 -34.09 -44.05
N GLU A 117 -23.94 -34.51 -44.23
CA GLU A 117 -23.63 -35.94 -44.28
C GLU A 117 -23.49 -36.45 -42.85
N LEU A 118 -24.63 -36.84 -42.25
CA LEU A 118 -24.63 -37.61 -41.00
C LEU A 118 -24.06 -39.01 -41.28
N HIS A 119 -22.76 -39.17 -41.10
CA HIS A 119 -22.19 -40.50 -40.95
C HIS A 119 -22.56 -41.03 -39.57
N HIS A 120 -23.46 -42.02 -39.53
CA HIS A 120 -23.88 -42.71 -38.31
C HIS A 120 -22.73 -43.55 -37.74
N SER A 121 -21.84 -42.92 -36.98
CA SER A 121 -20.83 -43.60 -36.17
C SER A 121 -21.02 -43.18 -34.71
N LEU A 122 -20.98 -44.16 -33.80
CA LEU A 122 -21.06 -43.93 -32.36
C LEU A 122 -19.77 -43.32 -31.79
N TRP A 123 -18.66 -43.45 -32.52
CA TRP A 123 -17.33 -43.04 -32.09
C TRP A 123 -17.18 -41.52 -31.85
N PRO A 124 -17.63 -40.61 -32.75
CA PRO A 124 -17.56 -39.17 -32.52
C PRO A 124 -18.34 -38.70 -31.28
N VAL A 125 -19.51 -39.30 -31.02
CA VAL A 125 -20.32 -38.94 -29.83
C VAL A 125 -19.60 -39.33 -28.54
N LEU A 126 -18.96 -40.51 -28.49
CA LEU A 126 -18.19 -40.94 -27.33
C LEU A 126 -16.99 -40.01 -27.07
N VAL A 127 -16.29 -39.61 -28.13
CA VAL A 127 -15.14 -38.68 -28.04
C VAL A 127 -15.59 -37.30 -27.53
N LEU A 128 -16.73 -36.77 -27.98
CA LEU A 128 -17.28 -35.51 -27.49
C LEU A 128 -17.69 -35.59 -26.01
N LEU A 129 -18.30 -36.69 -25.58
CA LEU A 129 -18.65 -36.90 -24.17
C LEU A 129 -17.41 -36.98 -23.26
N ILE A 130 -16.34 -37.63 -23.73
CA ILE A 130 -15.05 -37.66 -23.02
C ILE A 130 -14.46 -36.25 -22.95
N SER A 131 -14.50 -35.47 -24.04
CA SER A 131 -14.03 -34.08 -24.06
C SER A 131 -14.74 -33.23 -23.01
N ILE A 132 -16.07 -33.28 -22.97
CA ILE A 132 -16.87 -32.55 -21.98
C ILE A 132 -16.44 -32.89 -20.55
N ALA A 133 -16.21 -34.17 -20.25
CA ALA A 133 -15.81 -34.60 -18.91
C ALA A 133 -14.42 -34.06 -18.53
N VAL A 134 -13.47 -34.10 -19.47
CA VAL A 134 -12.11 -33.58 -19.27
C VAL A 134 -12.13 -32.06 -19.11
N ASP A 135 -12.83 -31.34 -19.98
CA ASP A 135 -12.90 -29.87 -19.94
C ASP A 135 -13.64 -29.39 -18.69
N TYR A 136 -14.66 -30.13 -18.22
CA TYR A 136 -15.33 -29.84 -16.96
C TYR A 136 -14.39 -29.97 -15.77
N TRP A 137 -13.61 -31.06 -15.71
CA TRP A 137 -12.61 -31.26 -14.66
C TRP A 137 -11.55 -30.15 -14.68
N ARG A 138 -11.01 -29.82 -15.86
CA ARG A 138 -10.01 -28.75 -16.05
C ARG A 138 -10.55 -27.40 -15.62
N SER A 139 -11.72 -26.99 -16.13
CA SER A 139 -12.34 -25.71 -15.83
C SER A 139 -12.58 -25.55 -14.32
N ARG A 140 -13.05 -26.60 -13.62
CA ARG A 140 -13.23 -26.54 -12.16
C ARG A 140 -11.93 -26.39 -11.39
N GLN A 141 -10.90 -27.15 -11.75
CA GLN A 141 -9.60 -27.09 -11.06
C GLN A 141 -8.92 -25.74 -11.28
N LEU A 142 -8.89 -25.25 -12.52
CA LEU A 142 -8.32 -23.95 -12.89
C LEU A 142 -9.06 -22.81 -12.18
N LEU A 143 -10.39 -22.80 -12.22
CA LEU A 143 -11.19 -21.74 -11.59
C LEU A 143 -11.04 -21.73 -10.07
N ALA A 144 -10.91 -22.90 -9.44
CA ALA A 144 -10.69 -22.99 -7.99
C ALA A 144 -9.36 -22.35 -7.58
N VAL A 145 -8.29 -22.64 -8.31
CA VAL A 145 -6.96 -22.05 -8.04
C VAL A 145 -6.92 -20.57 -8.43
N ALA A 146 -7.47 -20.21 -9.60
CA ALA A 146 -7.53 -18.82 -10.07
C ALA A 146 -8.21 -17.88 -9.05
N ARG A 147 -9.29 -18.33 -8.40
CA ARG A 147 -9.98 -17.57 -7.35
C ARG A 147 -9.16 -17.42 -6.07
N ARG A 148 -8.37 -18.44 -5.71
CA ARG A 148 -7.53 -18.41 -4.51
C ARG A 148 -6.27 -17.57 -4.71
N THR A 149 -5.65 -17.68 -5.87
CA THR A 149 -4.35 -17.05 -6.16
C THR A 149 -4.47 -15.75 -6.94
N GLY A 150 -5.68 -15.37 -7.36
CA GLY A 150 -5.91 -14.19 -8.19
C GLY A 150 -5.18 -14.26 -9.53
N SER A 151 -5.04 -15.43 -10.15
CA SER A 151 -4.34 -15.58 -11.44
C SER A 151 -5.28 -15.30 -12.62
N PRO A 152 -5.05 -14.23 -13.42
CA PRO A 152 -5.89 -13.95 -14.58
C PRO A 152 -5.68 -14.96 -15.72
N ALA A 153 -4.47 -15.49 -15.89
CA ALA A 153 -4.19 -16.51 -16.91
C ALA A 153 -4.97 -17.80 -16.64
N LEU A 154 -4.94 -18.30 -15.39
CA LEU A 154 -5.72 -19.48 -15.01
C LEU A 154 -7.23 -19.25 -15.09
N ALA A 155 -7.70 -18.04 -14.78
CA ALA A 155 -9.11 -17.70 -14.88
C ALA A 155 -9.58 -17.72 -16.34
N THR A 156 -8.80 -17.14 -17.25
CA THR A 156 -9.09 -17.09 -18.69
C THR A 156 -9.13 -18.49 -19.29
N ASP A 157 -8.12 -19.32 -19.01
CA ASP A 157 -8.05 -20.74 -19.42
C ASP A 157 -9.25 -21.54 -18.88
N ALA A 158 -9.68 -21.29 -17.63
CA ALA A 158 -10.87 -21.91 -17.08
C ALA A 158 -12.17 -21.51 -17.81
N PHE A 159 -12.30 -20.24 -18.20
CA PHE A 159 -13.46 -19.73 -18.94
C PHE A 159 -13.46 -20.19 -20.40
N HIS A 160 -12.30 -20.35 -21.02
CA HIS A 160 -12.15 -20.94 -22.35
C HIS A 160 -12.74 -22.36 -22.36
N PHE A 161 -12.28 -23.27 -21.49
CA PHE A 161 -12.85 -24.63 -21.42
C PHE A 161 -14.31 -24.68 -20.98
N ALA A 162 -14.74 -23.75 -20.11
CA ALA A 162 -16.17 -23.64 -19.78
C ALA A 162 -17.00 -23.31 -21.03
N SER A 163 -16.49 -22.42 -21.89
CA SER A 163 -17.14 -22.02 -23.14
C SER A 163 -17.20 -23.18 -24.14
N ASP A 164 -16.15 -24.00 -24.22
CA ASP A 164 -16.12 -25.19 -25.07
C ASP A 164 -17.16 -26.25 -24.65
N ILE A 165 -17.37 -26.43 -23.34
CA ILE A 165 -18.42 -27.30 -22.81
C ILE A 165 -19.80 -26.81 -23.26
N TRP A 166 -20.09 -25.51 -23.11
CA TRP A 166 -21.36 -24.92 -23.53
C TRP A 166 -21.57 -25.02 -25.04
N SER A 167 -20.51 -24.77 -25.83
CA SER A 167 -20.52 -24.92 -27.28
C SER A 167 -20.84 -26.36 -27.68
N THR A 168 -20.16 -27.33 -27.08
CA THR A 168 -20.38 -28.76 -27.37
C THR A 168 -21.77 -29.22 -26.96
N LEU A 169 -22.27 -28.78 -25.81
CA LEU A 169 -23.63 -29.10 -25.36
C LEU A 169 -24.70 -28.51 -26.30
N ALA A 170 -24.49 -27.30 -26.81
CA ALA A 170 -25.40 -26.66 -27.75
C ALA A 170 -25.43 -27.39 -29.10
N VAL A 171 -24.28 -27.80 -29.61
CA VAL A 171 -24.16 -28.63 -30.82
C VAL A 171 -24.85 -29.98 -30.60
N LEU A 172 -24.61 -30.66 -29.47
CA LEU A 172 -25.30 -31.93 -29.15
C LEU A 172 -26.83 -31.78 -29.06
N ALA A 173 -27.32 -30.70 -28.45
CA ALA A 173 -28.74 -30.39 -28.39
C ALA A 173 -29.32 -30.09 -29.78
N GLY A 174 -28.59 -29.33 -30.60
CA GLY A 174 -28.94 -29.00 -31.98
C GLY A 174 -29.00 -30.24 -32.89
N LEU A 175 -27.99 -31.12 -32.81
CA LEU A 175 -27.96 -32.42 -33.48
C LEU A 175 -29.12 -33.33 -33.03
N GLY A 176 -29.37 -33.41 -31.72
CA GLY A 176 -30.49 -34.17 -31.16
C GLY A 176 -31.84 -33.67 -31.67
N ALA A 177 -32.05 -32.35 -31.70
CA ALA A 177 -33.25 -31.73 -32.26
C ALA A 177 -33.38 -31.99 -33.77
N SER A 178 -32.29 -31.90 -34.54
CA SER A 178 -32.27 -32.19 -35.97
C SER A 178 -32.60 -33.67 -36.27
N TRP A 179 -32.13 -34.60 -35.43
CA TRP A 179 -32.45 -36.02 -35.52
C TRP A 179 -33.94 -36.30 -35.23
N ILE A 180 -34.53 -35.64 -34.23
CA ILE A 180 -35.97 -35.72 -33.96
C ILE A 180 -36.75 -35.13 -35.16
N GLY A 181 -36.32 -33.99 -35.69
CA GLY A 181 -36.95 -33.33 -36.83
C GLY A 181 -37.00 -34.20 -38.09
N THR A 182 -35.90 -34.90 -38.38
CA THR A 182 -35.84 -35.86 -39.49
C THR A 182 -36.72 -37.10 -39.23
N ARG A 183 -36.82 -37.58 -37.98
CA ARG A 183 -37.67 -38.73 -37.61
C ARG A 183 -39.18 -38.44 -37.65
N PHE A 184 -39.57 -37.19 -37.39
CA PHE A 184 -40.97 -36.72 -37.35
C PHE A 184 -41.38 -35.84 -38.54
N HIS A 185 -40.54 -35.73 -39.59
CA HIS A 185 -40.78 -34.93 -40.80
C HIS A 185 -41.08 -33.44 -40.55
N VAL A 186 -40.38 -32.84 -39.60
CA VAL A 186 -40.52 -31.42 -39.25
C VAL A 186 -39.36 -30.62 -39.88
N GLU A 187 -39.61 -29.92 -40.99
CA GLU A 187 -38.55 -29.29 -41.80
C GLU A 187 -37.75 -28.20 -41.08
N TRP A 188 -38.36 -27.45 -40.15
CA TRP A 188 -37.67 -26.36 -39.45
C TRP A 188 -36.63 -26.85 -38.43
N LEU A 189 -36.78 -28.05 -37.88
CA LEU A 189 -35.83 -28.64 -36.92
C LEU A 189 -34.47 -28.96 -37.57
N ARG A 190 -34.37 -29.02 -38.90
CA ARG A 190 -33.11 -29.28 -39.60
C ARG A 190 -32.07 -28.17 -39.39
N TYR A 191 -32.51 -26.94 -39.12
CA TYR A 191 -31.64 -25.78 -38.86
C TYR A 191 -31.30 -25.58 -37.38
N ALA A 192 -31.76 -26.48 -36.49
CA ALA A 192 -31.56 -26.35 -35.05
C ALA A 192 -30.07 -26.34 -34.65
N ASP A 193 -29.23 -27.13 -35.33
CA ASP A 193 -27.79 -27.22 -35.07
C ASP A 193 -27.01 -25.93 -35.42
N PRO A 194 -27.05 -25.40 -36.66
CA PRO A 194 -26.45 -24.10 -36.97
C PRO A 194 -27.00 -22.94 -36.12
N PHE A 195 -28.29 -22.94 -35.81
CA PHE A 195 -28.90 -21.91 -34.98
C PHE A 195 -28.38 -21.96 -33.53
N ALA A 196 -28.32 -23.15 -32.93
CA ALA A 196 -27.77 -23.34 -31.59
C ALA A 196 -26.30 -22.92 -31.52
N ALA A 197 -25.51 -23.27 -32.53
CA ALA A 197 -24.10 -22.86 -32.63
C ALA A 197 -23.95 -21.34 -32.67
N ILE A 198 -24.73 -20.63 -33.50
CA ILE A 198 -24.68 -19.16 -33.57
C ILE A 198 -25.06 -18.51 -32.22
N VAL A 199 -26.14 -18.97 -31.59
CA VAL A 199 -26.61 -18.42 -30.32
C VAL A 199 -25.54 -18.55 -29.24
N VAL A 200 -24.92 -19.73 -29.13
CA VAL A 200 -23.87 -19.96 -28.12
C VAL A 200 -22.58 -19.24 -28.45
N SER A 201 -22.15 -19.19 -29.72
CA SER A 201 -20.97 -18.40 -30.09
C SER A 201 -21.15 -16.90 -29.83
N LEU A 202 -22.35 -16.33 -30.01
CA LEU A 202 -22.62 -14.94 -29.64
C LEU A 202 -22.59 -14.73 -28.11
N MET A 203 -23.09 -15.69 -27.34
CA MET A 203 -23.01 -15.66 -25.88
C MET A 203 -21.55 -15.70 -25.40
N ILE A 204 -20.75 -16.62 -25.96
CA ILE A 204 -19.31 -16.74 -25.65
C ILE A 204 -18.59 -15.46 -26.06
N LEU A 205 -18.82 -14.94 -27.27
CA LEU A 205 -18.19 -13.71 -27.76
C LEU A 205 -18.46 -12.52 -26.82
N ARG A 206 -19.67 -12.40 -26.27
CA ARG A 206 -19.99 -11.37 -25.27
C ARG A 206 -19.14 -11.52 -24.00
N LEU A 207 -18.98 -12.74 -23.51
CA LEU A 207 -18.13 -13.04 -22.35
C LEU A 207 -16.66 -12.75 -22.66
N THR A 208 -16.17 -13.14 -23.85
CA THR A 208 -14.83 -12.81 -24.34
C THR A 208 -14.59 -11.32 -24.32
N LEU A 209 -15.50 -10.51 -24.88
CA LEU A 209 -15.38 -9.05 -24.91
C LEU A 209 -15.34 -8.44 -23.51
N GLN A 210 -16.04 -9.02 -22.54
CA GLN A 210 -15.96 -8.59 -21.15
C GLN A 210 -14.58 -8.90 -20.55
N LEU A 211 -14.09 -10.13 -20.69
CA LEU A 211 -12.77 -10.55 -20.20
C LEU A 211 -11.64 -9.75 -20.85
N THR A 212 -11.74 -9.45 -22.15
CA THR A 212 -10.77 -8.61 -22.86
C THR A 212 -10.73 -7.21 -22.26
N ARG A 213 -11.89 -6.60 -21.94
CA ARG A 213 -11.93 -5.27 -21.30
C ARG A 213 -11.27 -5.27 -19.93
N GLU A 214 -11.54 -6.30 -19.12
CA GLU A 214 -10.91 -6.46 -17.80
C GLU A 214 -9.39 -6.62 -17.93
N THR A 215 -8.93 -7.42 -18.90
CA THR A 215 -7.51 -7.67 -19.14
C THR A 215 -6.78 -6.43 -19.67
N VAL A 216 -7.38 -5.71 -20.63
CA VAL A 216 -6.84 -4.43 -21.13
C VAL A 216 -6.79 -3.41 -20.01
N GLY A 217 -7.84 -3.33 -19.19
CA GLY A 217 -7.88 -2.52 -17.99
C GLY A 217 -6.67 -2.79 -17.09
N ALA A 218 -6.42 -4.07 -16.75
CA ALA A 218 -5.27 -4.47 -15.95
C ALA A 218 -3.92 -4.12 -16.59
N LEU A 219 -3.78 -4.23 -17.92
CA LEU A 219 -2.56 -3.80 -18.63
C LEU A 219 -2.33 -2.29 -18.56
N THR A 220 -3.42 -1.51 -18.62
CA THR A 220 -3.43 -0.04 -18.47
C THR A 220 -3.45 0.45 -17.01
N ASP A 221 -3.19 -0.44 -16.05
CA ASP A 221 -3.17 -0.16 -14.61
C ASP A 221 -4.51 0.32 -14.04
N GLN A 222 -5.63 -0.05 -14.68
CA GLN A 222 -6.98 0.21 -14.18
C GLN A 222 -7.30 -0.69 -12.96
N ILE A 223 -7.92 -0.10 -11.94
CA ILE A 223 -8.36 -0.80 -10.74
C ILE A 223 -9.82 -0.44 -10.40
N PRO A 224 -10.62 -1.35 -9.81
CA PRO A 224 -11.94 -0.99 -9.30
C PRO A 224 -11.88 0.16 -8.30
N ALA A 225 -12.80 1.12 -8.43
CA ALA A 225 -12.86 2.30 -7.56
C ALA A 225 -13.06 1.92 -6.08
N GLU A 226 -13.80 0.84 -5.81
CA GLU A 226 -14.00 0.31 -4.47
C GLU A 226 -12.67 -0.08 -3.80
N THR A 227 -11.76 -0.75 -4.53
CA THR A 227 -10.45 -1.14 -4.02
C THR A 227 -9.63 0.09 -3.62
N ARG A 228 -9.60 1.12 -4.48
CA ARG A 228 -8.92 2.39 -4.17
C ARG A 228 -9.54 3.07 -2.96
N ASN A 229 -10.87 3.18 -2.92
CA ASN A 229 -11.57 3.87 -1.84
C ASN A 229 -11.37 3.19 -0.48
N ARG A 230 -11.31 1.85 -0.45
CA ARG A 230 -10.96 1.10 0.76
C ARG A 230 -9.56 1.42 1.28
N VAL A 231 -8.58 1.54 0.38
CA VAL A 231 -7.22 1.96 0.77
C VAL A 231 -7.23 3.37 1.36
N VAL A 232 -7.90 4.30 0.69
CA VAL A 232 -8.01 5.70 1.16
C VAL A 232 -8.67 5.74 2.54
N SER A 233 -9.80 5.07 2.73
CA SER A 233 -10.53 5.10 4.01
C SER A 233 -9.75 4.49 5.17
N GLU A 234 -8.96 3.43 4.93
CA GLU A 234 -8.12 2.82 5.96
C GLU A 234 -6.97 3.74 6.37
N VAL A 235 -6.36 4.44 5.41
CA VAL A 235 -5.24 5.35 5.66
C VAL A 235 -5.72 6.66 6.30
N GLU A 236 -6.87 7.20 5.89
CA GLU A 236 -7.49 8.37 6.54
C GLU A 236 -7.89 8.08 7.99
N GLY A 237 -8.07 6.81 8.36
CA GLY A 237 -8.33 6.39 9.74
C GLY A 237 -7.10 6.39 10.65
N VAL A 238 -5.90 6.64 10.13
CA VAL A 238 -4.67 6.68 10.92
C VAL A 238 -4.55 8.04 11.62
N GLU A 239 -4.47 8.02 12.95
CA GLU A 239 -4.28 9.23 13.75
C GLU A 239 -3.00 9.98 13.32
N GLY A 240 -3.13 11.28 13.08
CA GLY A 240 -2.03 12.12 12.58
C GLY A 240 -1.94 12.25 11.05
N VAL A 241 -2.69 11.46 10.28
CA VAL A 241 -2.85 11.70 8.83
C VAL A 241 -3.92 12.77 8.62
N LEU A 242 -3.56 13.92 8.03
CA LEU A 242 -4.51 15.01 7.78
C LEU A 242 -5.38 14.75 6.55
N ALA A 243 -4.78 14.21 5.48
CA ALA A 243 -5.48 13.85 4.25
C ALA A 243 -4.65 12.91 3.36
N VAL A 244 -5.33 12.16 2.51
CA VAL A 244 -4.69 11.45 1.38
C VAL A 244 -4.84 12.29 0.12
N GLU A 245 -3.81 13.04 -0.25
CA GLU A 245 -3.87 13.93 -1.43
C GLU A 245 -3.92 13.15 -2.74
N GLN A 246 -3.22 12.02 -2.78
CA GLN A 246 -3.18 11.16 -3.95
C GLN A 246 -3.09 9.70 -3.53
N ALA A 247 -3.87 8.86 -4.21
CA ALA A 247 -3.77 7.41 -4.11
C ALA A 247 -3.82 6.79 -5.51
N ARG A 248 -2.68 6.27 -5.95
CA ARG A 248 -2.54 5.49 -7.19
C ARG A 248 -2.35 4.04 -6.79
N VAL A 249 -3.26 3.18 -7.25
CA VAL A 249 -3.19 1.74 -6.97
C VAL A 249 -3.27 1.01 -8.30
N ARG A 250 -2.38 0.05 -8.49
CA ARG A 250 -2.33 -0.79 -9.69
C ARG A 250 -2.10 -2.24 -9.31
N ARG A 251 -2.30 -3.13 -10.28
CA ARG A 251 -2.16 -4.58 -10.11
C ARG A 251 -1.22 -5.14 -11.17
N SER A 252 -0.29 -6.00 -10.75
CA SER A 252 0.59 -6.78 -11.64
C SER A 252 0.46 -8.25 -11.27
N GLY A 253 -0.22 -9.04 -12.12
CA GLY A 253 -0.57 -10.43 -11.79
C GLY A 253 -1.42 -10.49 -10.53
N ALA A 254 -0.93 -11.17 -9.49
CA ALA A 254 -1.60 -11.26 -8.19
C ALA A 254 -1.21 -10.14 -7.20
N ALA A 255 -0.11 -9.42 -7.46
CA ALA A 255 0.42 -8.40 -6.55
C ALA A 255 -0.23 -7.02 -6.77
N TYR A 256 -0.37 -6.27 -5.68
CA TYR A 256 -0.82 -4.89 -5.68
C TYR A 256 0.35 -3.93 -5.43
N PHE A 257 0.29 -2.76 -6.07
CA PHE A 257 1.21 -1.66 -5.86
C PHE A 257 0.40 -0.43 -5.52
N ALA A 258 0.76 0.28 -4.45
CA ALA A 258 0.08 1.46 -3.98
C ALA A 258 1.07 2.60 -3.76
N ASP A 259 0.91 3.67 -4.54
CA ASP A 259 1.65 4.93 -4.38
C ASP A 259 0.72 5.96 -3.73
N LEU A 260 1.10 6.42 -2.54
CA LEU A 260 0.30 7.35 -1.73
C LEU A 260 1.05 8.66 -1.50
N THR A 261 0.32 9.77 -1.55
CA THR A 261 0.79 11.07 -1.09
C THR A 261 -0.03 11.46 0.14
N LEU A 262 0.61 11.51 1.32
CA LEU A 262 -0.05 11.83 2.58
C LEU A 262 0.26 13.25 3.02
N ALA A 263 -0.79 14.00 3.35
CA ALA A 263 -0.67 15.26 4.06
C ALA A 263 -0.50 14.98 5.55
N LEU A 264 0.64 15.41 6.12
CA LEU A 264 0.94 15.27 7.54
C LEU A 264 1.13 16.65 8.18
N PRO A 265 0.94 16.79 9.50
CA PRO A 265 1.15 18.06 10.19
C PRO A 265 2.60 18.51 10.02
N ARG A 266 2.79 19.75 9.57
CA ARG A 266 4.11 20.35 9.32
C ARG A 266 4.99 20.53 10.56
N ARG A 267 4.43 20.31 11.76
CA ARG A 267 5.12 20.30 13.06
C ARG A 267 5.70 18.94 13.44
N SER A 268 5.38 17.89 12.68
CA SER A 268 5.83 16.53 13.00
C SER A 268 7.34 16.42 12.81
N THR A 269 8.02 15.80 13.77
CA THR A 269 9.45 15.49 13.63
C THR A 269 9.66 14.45 12.54
N PHE A 270 10.89 14.33 12.04
CA PHE A 270 11.22 13.34 11.02
C PHE A 270 10.97 11.90 11.50
N GLU A 271 11.38 11.58 12.74
CA GLU A 271 11.15 10.26 13.35
C GLU A 271 9.65 9.96 13.50
N HIS A 272 8.86 10.90 14.02
CA HIS A 272 7.41 10.71 14.15
C HIS A 272 6.71 10.56 12.80
N THR A 273 7.20 11.27 11.77
CA THR A 273 6.73 11.08 10.40
C THR A 273 6.99 9.65 9.91
N GLY A 274 8.14 9.06 10.26
CA GLY A 274 8.46 7.66 9.97
C GLY A 274 7.49 6.68 10.64
N GLU A 275 7.09 6.94 11.89
CA GLU A 275 6.08 6.15 12.59
C GLU A 275 4.70 6.25 11.92
N LEU A 276 4.28 7.44 11.52
CA LEU A 276 3.02 7.67 10.79
C LEU A 276 3.03 6.96 9.44
N VAL A 277 4.15 7.02 8.71
CA VAL A 277 4.32 6.29 7.44
C VAL A 277 4.19 4.79 7.68
N ARG A 278 4.82 4.23 8.73
CA ARG A 278 4.68 2.80 9.06
C ARG A 278 3.23 2.42 9.39
N ALA A 279 2.55 3.22 10.21
CA ALA A 279 1.15 3.00 10.55
C ALA A 279 0.23 3.07 9.32
N ALA A 280 0.48 4.02 8.41
CA ALA A 280 -0.21 4.12 7.14
C ALA A 280 0.08 2.92 6.22
N THR A 281 1.32 2.44 6.14
CA THR A 281 1.66 1.22 5.39
C THR A 281 0.91 0.00 5.94
N GLU A 282 0.86 -0.17 7.26
CA GLU A 282 0.08 -1.24 7.90
C GLU A 282 -1.42 -1.11 7.59
N ALA A 283 -1.95 0.11 7.51
CA ALA A 283 -3.33 0.37 7.11
C ALA A 283 -3.61 -0.05 5.65
N VAL A 284 -2.68 0.24 4.74
CA VAL A 284 -2.77 -0.25 3.35
C VAL A 284 -2.76 -1.78 3.32
N HIS A 285 -1.93 -2.45 4.13
CA HIS A 285 -1.87 -3.91 4.18
C HIS A 285 -3.13 -4.57 4.72
N ARG A 286 -3.92 -3.88 5.56
CA ARG A 286 -5.27 -4.34 5.94
C ARG A 286 -6.25 -4.34 4.77
N ALA A 287 -6.19 -3.32 3.91
CA ALA A 287 -7.03 -3.24 2.71
C ALA A 287 -6.57 -4.20 1.60
N LEU A 288 -5.25 -4.24 1.38
CA LEU A 288 -4.55 -4.96 0.32
C LEU A 288 -3.38 -5.75 0.92
N PRO A 289 -3.63 -7.02 1.29
CA PRO A 289 -2.56 -7.88 1.80
C PRO A 289 -1.40 -7.97 0.82
N GLN A 290 -0.17 -7.86 1.32
CA GLN A 290 1.06 -8.00 0.53
C GLN A 290 1.20 -6.98 -0.61
N ALA A 291 0.58 -5.81 -0.50
CA ALA A 291 0.84 -4.72 -1.44
C ALA A 291 2.27 -4.17 -1.25
N ASP A 292 2.94 -3.84 -2.36
CA ASP A 292 4.11 -2.96 -2.34
C ASP A 292 3.61 -1.52 -2.18
N VAL A 293 4.10 -0.82 -1.16
CA VAL A 293 3.58 0.50 -0.78
C VAL A 293 4.70 1.51 -0.76
N VAL A 294 4.53 2.57 -1.54
CA VAL A 294 5.42 3.75 -1.51
C VAL A 294 4.60 4.93 -1.02
N ILE A 295 5.07 5.56 0.05
CA ILE A 295 4.41 6.71 0.67
C ILE A 295 5.32 7.92 0.56
N HIS A 296 4.81 8.97 -0.07
CA HIS A 296 5.41 10.30 -0.09
C HIS A 296 4.64 11.21 0.87
N THR A 297 5.33 11.83 1.82
CA THR A 297 4.71 12.72 2.81
C THR A 297 4.87 14.17 2.40
N VAL A 298 3.83 14.97 2.60
CA VAL A 298 3.84 16.40 2.34
C VAL A 298 3.38 17.14 3.59
N PRO A 299 4.14 18.13 4.08
CA PRO A 299 3.72 18.92 5.23
C PRO A 299 2.51 19.81 4.86
N ARG A 300 1.51 19.82 5.73
CA ARG A 300 0.33 20.69 5.64
C ARG A 300 0.04 21.37 6.99
N THR A 301 -0.62 22.51 6.88
CA THR A 301 -1.19 23.24 8.02
C THR A 301 -2.36 22.44 8.57
N ASP A 302 -2.40 22.32 9.89
CA ASP A 302 -3.49 21.68 10.63
C ASP A 302 -4.54 22.76 10.99
N HIS A 303 -5.82 22.41 11.03
CA HIS A 303 -6.87 23.37 11.38
C HIS A 303 -6.76 23.90 12.81
N ALA A 304 -6.08 23.15 13.69
CA ALA A 304 -5.85 23.52 15.09
C ALA A 304 -4.47 24.17 15.35
N GLU A 305 -3.75 24.59 14.31
CA GLU A 305 -2.39 25.10 14.45
C GLU A 305 -2.35 26.44 15.22
N SER A 306 -1.63 26.47 16.34
CA SER A 306 -1.44 27.67 17.15
C SER A 306 -0.38 28.61 16.55
N ILE A 307 -0.30 29.85 17.03
CA ILE A 307 0.81 30.76 16.65
C ILE A 307 2.17 30.14 16.99
N PHE A 308 2.26 29.44 18.13
CA PHE A 308 3.49 28.75 18.54
C PHE A 308 3.90 27.68 17.51
N ASP A 309 2.93 26.90 17.02
CA ASP A 309 3.18 25.86 16.02
C ASP A 309 3.64 26.46 14.68
N ARG A 310 3.08 27.60 14.26
CA ARG A 310 3.48 28.27 13.01
C ARG A 310 4.91 28.79 13.07
N VAL A 311 5.29 29.41 14.18
CA VAL A 311 6.66 29.87 14.41
C VAL A 311 7.63 28.68 14.39
N ARG A 312 7.31 27.60 15.12
CA ARG A 312 8.10 26.36 15.11
C ARG A 312 8.18 25.71 13.72
N ALA A 313 7.11 25.76 12.93
CA ALA A 313 7.10 25.22 11.57
C ALA A 313 8.01 26.02 10.62
N VAL A 314 8.14 27.34 10.81
CA VAL A 314 9.11 28.16 10.06
C VAL A 314 10.54 27.85 10.49
N ALA A 315 10.80 27.70 11.78
CA ALA A 315 12.11 27.30 12.30
C ALA A 315 12.53 25.91 11.78
N ALA A 316 11.65 24.91 11.87
CA ALA A 316 11.90 23.56 11.36
C ALA A 316 12.16 23.53 9.84
N ARG A 317 11.48 24.38 9.06
CA ARG A 317 11.73 24.52 7.61
C ARG A 317 13.13 25.05 7.30
N ASN A 318 13.65 25.91 8.17
CA ASN A 318 14.99 26.47 8.09
C ASN A 318 16.04 25.59 8.80
N ASN A 319 15.64 24.40 9.28
CA ASN A 319 16.50 23.42 9.95
C ASN A 319 17.22 23.99 11.18
N VAL A 320 16.50 24.74 12.00
CA VAL A 320 16.98 25.27 13.29
C VAL A 320 15.99 24.93 14.41
N SER A 321 16.53 24.71 15.61
CA SER A 321 15.74 24.58 16.84
C SER A 321 15.36 25.96 17.36
N VAL A 322 14.17 26.02 17.97
CA VAL A 322 13.71 27.19 18.73
C VAL A 322 13.24 26.77 20.10
N HIS A 323 13.68 27.50 21.12
CA HIS A 323 13.21 27.37 22.50
C HIS A 323 12.83 28.72 23.09
N GLU A 324 12.30 28.70 24.31
CA GLU A 324 11.79 29.89 25.02
C GLU A 324 10.82 30.75 24.20
N LEU A 325 10.07 30.10 23.30
CA LEU A 325 9.07 30.77 22.47
C LEU A 325 7.93 31.31 23.33
N SER A 326 7.78 32.64 23.35
CA SER A 326 6.71 33.34 24.06
C SER A 326 5.92 34.24 23.10
N VAL A 327 4.63 34.36 23.35
CA VAL A 327 3.72 35.21 22.56
C VAL A 327 2.97 36.14 23.50
N GLN A 328 3.16 37.44 23.35
CA GLN A 328 2.52 38.47 24.16
C GLN A 328 1.56 39.30 23.30
N SER A 329 0.38 39.61 23.84
CA SER A 329 -0.55 40.54 23.19
C SER A 329 -0.41 41.93 23.79
N HIS A 330 -0.13 42.93 22.97
CA HIS A 330 -0.08 44.33 23.37
C HIS A 330 -0.93 45.18 22.41
N ASN A 331 -2.00 45.80 22.92
CA ASN A 331 -2.96 46.60 22.13
C ASN A 331 -3.58 45.83 20.94
N GLY A 332 -3.85 44.53 21.11
CA GLY A 332 -4.44 43.69 20.06
C GLY A 332 -3.46 43.26 18.96
N ARG A 333 -2.17 43.54 19.13
CA ARG A 333 -1.08 43.06 18.26
C ARG A 333 -0.25 42.01 18.98
N LEU A 334 0.16 40.98 18.25
CA LEU A 334 0.98 39.90 18.82
C LEU A 334 2.46 40.21 18.64
N ARG A 335 3.24 40.02 19.71
CA ARG A 335 4.70 40.04 19.69
C ARG A 335 5.21 38.66 20.05
N VAL A 336 6.19 38.19 19.28
CA VAL A 336 6.82 36.90 19.51
C VAL A 336 8.26 37.13 19.96
N GLU A 337 8.66 36.44 21.03
CA GLU A 337 10.05 36.37 21.49
C GLU A 337 10.48 34.90 21.45
N GLN A 338 11.67 34.61 20.94
CA GLN A 338 12.19 33.24 20.81
C GLN A 338 13.70 33.22 20.89
N HIS A 339 14.25 32.06 21.27
CA HIS A 339 15.68 31.78 21.14
C HIS A 339 15.88 30.82 19.97
N VAL A 340 16.92 31.07 19.17
CA VAL A 340 17.33 30.23 18.04
C VAL A 340 18.76 29.79 18.27
N GLU A 341 18.99 28.49 18.17
CA GLU A 341 20.34 27.92 18.24
C GLU A 341 20.96 27.89 16.84
N LEU A 342 22.17 28.43 16.72
CA LEU A 342 22.98 28.43 15.51
C LEU A 342 24.39 27.90 15.80
N ASP A 343 25.09 27.48 14.75
CA ASP A 343 26.49 27.02 14.84
C ASP A 343 27.37 28.07 15.54
N GLU A 344 28.10 27.66 16.57
CA GLU A 344 29.01 28.50 17.36
C GLU A 344 30.09 29.21 16.53
N ASN A 345 30.46 28.67 15.36
CA ASN A 345 31.47 29.22 14.46
C ASN A 345 30.87 30.17 13.40
N MET A 346 29.54 30.34 13.38
CA MET A 346 28.88 31.20 12.41
C MET A 346 29.20 32.69 12.68
N PRO A 347 29.73 33.45 11.70
CA PRO A 347 29.96 34.88 11.88
C PRO A 347 28.66 35.62 12.22
N LEU A 348 28.71 36.55 13.19
CA LEU A 348 27.53 37.30 13.66
C LEU A 348 26.73 37.95 12.53
N LEU A 349 27.41 38.48 11.50
CA LEU A 349 26.73 39.08 10.35
C LEU A 349 25.87 38.06 9.58
N GLN A 350 26.35 36.83 9.44
CA GLN A 350 25.63 35.75 8.78
C GLN A 350 24.48 35.25 9.65
N ALA A 351 24.72 35.05 10.95
CA ALA A 351 23.69 34.69 11.92
C ALA A 351 22.54 35.71 11.95
N HIS A 352 22.88 37.00 12.02
CA HIS A 352 21.89 38.09 12.00
C HIS A 352 21.10 38.15 10.69
N SER A 353 21.76 37.95 9.54
CA SER A 353 21.09 37.94 8.23
C SER A 353 20.14 36.76 8.09
N PHE A 354 20.54 35.58 8.58
CA PHE A 354 19.73 34.37 8.61
C PHE A 354 18.48 34.56 9.48
N VAL A 355 18.65 35.03 10.71
CA VAL A 355 17.54 35.29 11.64
C VAL A 355 16.60 36.35 11.08
N SER A 356 17.11 37.45 10.52
CA SER A 356 16.26 38.49 9.90
C SER A 356 15.40 37.94 8.76
N ALA A 357 15.94 37.02 7.96
CA ALA A 357 15.18 36.35 6.90
C ALA A 357 14.10 35.43 7.47
N MET A 358 14.41 34.68 8.53
CA MET A 358 13.48 33.80 9.22
C MET A 358 12.35 34.59 9.91
N GLU A 359 12.65 35.70 10.57
CA GLU A 359 11.65 36.61 11.15
C GLU A 359 10.69 37.13 10.09
N ALA A 360 11.22 37.52 8.92
CA ALA A 360 10.39 37.93 7.80
C ALA A 360 9.52 36.78 7.24
N GLU A 361 9.97 35.52 7.32
CA GLU A 361 9.15 34.35 7.01
C GLU A 361 8.04 34.13 8.03
N ILE A 362 8.33 34.26 9.33
CA ILE A 362 7.34 34.16 10.41
C ILE A 362 6.23 35.20 10.21
N LEU A 363 6.58 36.46 9.93
CA LEU A 363 5.61 37.53 9.67
C LEU A 363 4.78 37.28 8.39
N ARG A 364 5.35 36.61 7.38
CA ARG A 364 4.62 36.21 6.16
C ARG A 364 3.67 35.04 6.42
N ASP A 365 4.12 34.04 7.19
CA ASP A 365 3.30 32.87 7.51
C ASP A 365 2.18 33.25 8.49
N ALA A 366 2.42 34.18 9.43
CA ALA A 366 1.49 34.67 10.46
C ALA A 366 1.35 36.21 10.49
N PRO A 367 0.50 36.79 9.61
CA PRO A 367 0.32 38.24 9.47
C PRO A 367 -0.23 38.97 10.71
N GLU A 368 -0.80 38.25 11.67
CA GLU A 368 -1.28 38.79 12.95
C GLU A 368 -0.15 39.14 13.94
N ILE A 369 1.08 38.67 13.67
CA ILE A 369 2.28 39.04 14.43
C ILE A 369 2.79 40.40 13.93
N ASP A 370 2.98 41.32 14.85
CA ASP A 370 3.47 42.68 14.57
C ASP A 370 5.00 42.76 14.60
N SER A 371 5.64 42.01 15.49
CA SER A 371 7.09 41.95 15.61
C SER A 371 7.56 40.61 16.18
N VAL A 372 8.71 40.15 15.70
CA VAL A 372 9.44 39.00 16.25
C VAL A 372 10.77 39.52 16.80
N LEU A 373 11.14 39.10 17.99
CA LEU A 373 12.45 39.34 18.59
C LEU A 373 13.13 38.00 18.80
N THR A 374 14.28 37.80 18.15
CA THR A 374 15.03 36.56 18.25
C THR A 374 16.34 36.76 19.01
N HIS A 375 16.54 35.99 20.07
CA HIS A 375 17.85 35.83 20.69
C HIS A 375 18.64 34.77 19.93
N ILE A 376 19.85 35.12 19.48
CA ILE A 376 20.77 34.17 18.85
C ILE A 376 21.63 33.54 19.92
N GLU A 377 21.49 32.22 20.07
CA GLU A 377 22.33 31.40 20.93
C GLU A 377 23.25 30.53 20.08
N SER A 378 24.42 30.21 20.62
CA SER A 378 25.33 29.25 20.02
C SER A 378 24.97 27.85 20.50
N GLU A 379 24.75 26.91 19.57
CA GLU A 379 24.70 25.48 19.88
C GLU A 379 26.14 25.03 20.20
N PRO A 380 26.46 24.68 21.46
CA PRO A 380 27.83 24.34 21.84
C PRO A 380 28.23 23.03 21.17
N ALA A 381 29.27 23.05 20.33
CA ALA A 381 29.73 21.83 19.65
C ALA A 381 30.57 20.91 20.56
N THR A 382 30.99 21.42 21.72
CA THR A 382 31.86 20.72 22.66
C THR A 382 31.08 20.29 23.89
N ILE A 383 31.10 18.98 24.19
CA ILE A 383 30.61 18.47 25.47
C ILE A 383 31.51 19.06 26.57
N GLU A 384 30.98 19.96 27.38
CA GLU A 384 31.67 20.45 28.57
C GLU A 384 32.01 19.27 29.47
N GLN A 385 33.30 19.00 29.66
CA GLN A 385 33.75 18.04 30.67
C GLN A 385 33.93 18.80 31.98
N PRO A 386 33.12 18.51 33.01
CA PRO A 386 33.32 19.14 34.32
C PRO A 386 34.73 18.80 34.81
N GLU A 387 35.47 19.82 35.27
CA GLU A 387 36.82 19.64 35.81
C GLU A 387 36.76 18.85 37.13
N GLU A 388 35.68 19.01 37.89
CA GLU A 388 35.44 18.28 39.14
C GLU A 388 33.94 18.09 39.38
N VAL A 389 33.53 16.83 39.62
CA VAL A 389 32.19 16.51 40.14
C VAL A 389 32.29 16.58 41.65
N VAL A 390 31.84 17.68 42.25
CA VAL A 390 31.78 17.81 43.72
C VAL A 390 30.49 17.15 44.19
N VAL A 391 30.53 15.83 44.35
CA VAL A 391 29.48 15.11 45.06
C VAL A 391 29.58 15.54 46.53
N ASP A 392 28.58 16.28 47.03
CA ASP A 392 28.40 16.65 48.46
C ASP A 392 29.02 18.00 48.92
N ASP A 393 28.77 19.12 48.20
CA ASP A 393 28.95 20.46 48.79
C ASP A 393 27.84 20.75 49.82
N ARG A 394 28.10 20.37 51.08
CA ARG A 394 27.20 20.56 52.22
C ARG A 394 26.73 22.00 52.42
N ARG A 395 27.49 23.00 51.94
CA ARG A 395 27.08 24.40 52.06
C ARG A 395 25.93 24.68 51.08
N LEU A 396 26.10 24.30 49.82
CA LEU A 396 25.08 24.47 48.78
C LEU A 396 23.84 23.63 49.07
N GLU A 397 24.01 22.39 49.57
CA GLU A 397 22.86 21.57 49.96
C GLU A 397 22.03 22.22 51.08
N LYS A 398 22.71 22.75 52.10
CA LYS A 398 22.03 23.42 53.21
C LYS A 398 21.33 24.70 52.74
N ALA A 399 21.94 25.46 51.84
CA ALA A 399 21.33 26.65 51.26
C ALA A 399 20.09 26.30 50.42
N LEU A 400 20.16 25.26 49.59
CA LEU A 400 19.03 24.80 48.77
C LEU A 400 17.86 24.32 49.64
N ARG A 401 18.13 23.49 50.65
CA ARG A 401 17.10 23.04 51.61
C ARG A 401 16.51 24.20 52.40
N ALA A 402 17.31 25.20 52.76
CA ALA A 402 16.84 26.41 53.42
C ALA A 402 15.92 27.20 52.48
N ALA A 403 16.30 27.42 51.22
CA ALA A 403 15.47 28.10 50.22
C ALA A 403 14.13 27.37 49.99
N ALA A 404 14.17 26.04 49.89
CA ALA A 404 12.99 25.18 49.73
C ALA A 404 12.03 25.26 50.92
N SER A 405 12.54 25.30 52.16
CA SER A 405 11.71 25.36 53.38
C SER A 405 10.82 26.60 53.48
N HIS A 406 11.10 27.63 52.68
CA HIS A 406 10.31 28.86 52.62
C HIS A 406 9.21 28.82 51.55
N ILE A 407 9.04 27.71 50.84
CA ILE A 407 8.00 27.50 49.82
C ILE A 407 7.12 26.33 50.26
N PRO A 408 5.87 26.59 50.70
CA PRO A 408 5.05 25.57 51.34
C PRO A 408 4.61 24.44 50.40
N GLU A 409 4.62 24.66 49.09
CA GLU A 409 4.31 23.65 48.09
C GLU A 409 5.42 22.61 47.90
N ILE A 410 6.66 22.91 48.31
CA ILE A 410 7.78 21.97 48.19
C ILE A 410 7.72 20.96 49.33
N VAL A 411 7.55 19.70 48.99
CA VAL A 411 7.48 18.59 49.96
C VAL A 411 8.88 18.12 50.34
N ASP A 412 9.75 17.96 49.36
CA ASP A 412 11.11 17.47 49.54
C ASP A 412 12.04 17.95 48.41
N VAL A 413 13.34 18.00 48.70
CA VAL A 413 14.41 18.23 47.72
C VAL A 413 15.51 17.20 47.97
N HIS A 414 15.86 16.43 46.94
CA HIS A 414 16.83 15.34 47.01
C HIS A 414 17.66 15.23 45.72
N GLU A 415 18.57 14.25 45.67
CA GLU A 415 19.48 14.00 44.53
C GLU A 415 20.25 15.25 44.05
N LEU A 416 20.78 16.02 45.00
CA LEU A 416 21.60 17.19 44.70
C LEU A 416 22.94 16.77 44.06
N THR A 417 23.20 17.26 42.85
CA THR A 417 24.49 17.15 42.17
C THR A 417 25.07 18.55 41.97
N VAL A 418 26.35 18.72 42.30
CA VAL A 418 27.10 19.96 42.07
C VAL A 418 28.26 19.68 41.13
N LEU A 419 28.30 20.39 40.01
CA LEU A 419 29.34 20.32 39.00
C LEU A 419 30.11 21.63 38.98
N ARG A 420 31.44 21.56 38.89
CA ARG A 420 32.29 22.73 38.69
C ARG A 420 32.98 22.63 37.33
N ALA A 421 32.73 23.62 36.49
CA ALA A 421 33.34 23.75 35.16
C ALA A 421 33.98 25.14 35.04
N GLY A 422 35.31 25.20 35.18
CA GLY A 422 36.05 26.47 35.21
C GLY A 422 35.62 27.36 36.38
N ASP A 423 35.17 28.58 36.06
CA ASP A 423 34.76 29.61 37.04
C ASP A 423 33.27 29.54 37.42
N HIS A 424 32.51 28.55 36.92
CA HIS A 424 31.07 28.45 37.10
C HIS A 424 30.67 27.16 37.85
N ILE A 425 29.68 27.28 38.73
CA ILE A 425 29.10 26.18 39.49
C ILE A 425 27.70 25.90 38.95
N ASP A 426 27.46 24.64 38.59
CA ASP A 426 26.18 24.12 38.15
C ASP A 426 25.59 23.21 39.21
N VAL A 427 24.32 23.42 39.52
CA VAL A 427 23.60 22.66 40.53
C VAL A 427 22.39 22.00 39.89
N SER A 428 22.20 20.70 40.11
CA SER A 428 20.96 20.01 39.75
C SER A 428 20.35 19.28 40.94
N CYS A 429 19.02 19.24 41.02
CA CYS A 429 18.31 18.53 42.08
C CYS A 429 16.93 18.07 41.64
N HIS A 430 16.35 17.14 42.39
CA HIS A 430 14.95 16.76 42.27
C HIS A 430 14.13 17.50 43.35
N CYS A 431 12.93 17.94 42.98
CA CYS A 431 12.02 18.69 43.84
C CYS A 431 10.63 18.06 43.82
N THR A 432 10.21 17.52 44.97
CA THR A 432 8.92 16.84 45.09
C THR A 432 7.79 17.82 45.36
N LEU A 433 6.74 17.73 44.54
CA LEU A 433 5.60 18.63 44.52
C LEU A 433 4.27 17.83 44.53
N PRO A 434 3.18 18.36 45.12
CA PRO A 434 1.88 17.71 45.14
C PRO A 434 1.35 17.32 43.75
N ASP A 435 0.81 16.09 43.62
CA ASP A 435 0.37 15.50 42.34
C ASP A 435 -0.68 16.34 41.58
N GLN A 436 -1.46 17.15 42.31
CA GLN A 436 -2.58 17.92 41.75
C GLN A 436 -2.20 19.33 41.30
N LEU A 437 -0.93 19.73 41.46
CA LEU A 437 -0.49 21.04 40.97
C LEU A 437 -0.54 21.11 39.45
N SER A 438 -1.00 22.24 38.92
CA SER A 438 -0.93 22.49 37.48
C SER A 438 0.52 22.75 37.07
N MET A 439 0.88 22.42 35.82
CA MET A 439 2.23 22.70 35.30
C MET A 439 2.62 24.18 35.37
N LEU A 440 1.64 25.08 35.24
CA LEU A 440 1.86 26.52 35.45
C LEU A 440 2.33 26.80 36.89
N ARG A 441 1.64 26.24 37.89
CA ARG A 441 1.99 26.44 39.31
C ARG A 441 3.29 25.74 39.69
N VAL A 442 3.55 24.56 39.12
CA VAL A 442 4.83 23.85 39.25
C VAL A 442 5.98 24.74 38.79
N HIS A 443 5.85 25.37 37.61
CA HIS A 443 6.87 26.28 37.10
C HIS A 443 7.09 27.48 38.02
N GLU A 444 6.02 28.16 38.48
CA GLU A 444 6.13 29.27 39.43
C GLU A 444 6.89 28.89 40.72
N VAL A 445 6.63 27.69 41.25
CA VAL A 445 7.29 27.18 42.47
C VAL A 445 8.77 26.90 42.23
N ILE A 446 9.11 26.28 41.10
CA ILE A 446 10.49 25.99 40.73
C ILE A 446 11.28 27.28 40.50
N THR A 447 10.74 28.24 39.76
CA THR A 447 11.39 29.53 39.52
C THR A 447 11.60 30.28 40.84
N ALA A 448 10.61 30.27 41.74
CA ALA A 448 10.77 30.89 43.07
C ALA A 448 11.86 30.21 43.92
N LEU A 449 12.02 28.88 43.79
CA LEU A 449 13.12 28.15 44.44
C LEU A 449 14.47 28.56 43.86
N GLU A 450 14.58 28.55 42.53
CA GLU A 450 15.78 28.92 41.79
C GLU A 450 16.24 30.35 42.12
N ASP A 451 15.35 31.33 42.01
CA ASP A 451 15.63 32.74 42.29
C ASP A 451 16.15 32.94 43.72
N ARG A 452 15.51 32.27 44.69
CA ARG A 452 15.91 32.37 46.09
C ARG A 452 17.24 31.66 46.36
N PHE A 453 17.45 30.51 45.76
CA PHE A 453 18.71 29.79 45.88
C PHE A 453 19.88 30.58 45.26
N LYS A 454 19.70 31.17 44.08
CA LYS A 454 20.67 32.05 43.43
C LYS A 454 20.94 33.33 44.23
N ALA A 455 19.94 33.87 44.93
CA ALA A 455 20.13 35.01 45.81
C ALA A 455 21.03 34.68 47.03
N ASP A 456 20.90 33.48 47.59
CA ASP A 456 21.72 33.01 48.71
C ASP A 456 23.11 32.51 48.28
N CYS A 457 23.23 32.03 47.04
CA CYS A 457 24.45 31.45 46.45
C CYS A 457 24.73 32.03 45.04
N PRO A 458 25.16 33.30 44.94
CA PRO A 458 25.40 33.97 43.65
C PRO A 458 26.58 33.38 42.86
N GLU A 459 27.41 32.53 43.48
CA GLU A 459 28.44 31.75 42.79
C GLU A 459 27.89 30.63 41.88
N VAL A 460 26.61 30.29 41.99
CA VAL A 460 25.94 29.29 41.14
C VAL A 460 25.47 29.93 39.85
N ALA A 461 26.02 29.48 38.73
CA ALA A 461 25.68 29.98 37.40
C ALA A 461 24.36 29.38 36.87
N ARG A 462 24.21 28.05 36.98
CA ARG A 462 23.04 27.33 36.48
C ARG A 462 22.43 26.44 37.56
N VAL A 463 21.10 26.41 37.60
CA VAL A 463 20.32 25.56 38.51
C VAL A 463 19.30 24.78 37.69
N THR A 464 19.35 23.47 37.73
CA THR A 464 18.42 22.59 37.02
C THR A 464 17.58 21.81 38.03
N ILE A 465 16.29 22.11 38.09
CA ILE A 465 15.37 21.48 39.04
C ILE A 465 14.43 20.55 38.27
N HIS A 466 14.47 19.26 38.60
CA HIS A 466 13.53 18.27 38.08
C HIS A 466 12.33 18.16 39.04
N PRO A 467 11.12 18.59 38.65
CA PRO A 467 9.94 18.41 39.48
C PRO A 467 9.44 16.98 39.43
N GLU A 468 9.17 16.41 40.59
CA GLU A 468 8.62 15.06 40.74
C GLU A 468 7.28 15.08 41.49
N PRO A 469 6.29 14.27 41.08
CA PRO A 469 5.07 14.11 41.83
C PRO A 469 5.33 13.36 43.15
N VAL A 470 4.60 13.69 44.22
CA VAL A 470 4.66 12.97 45.50
C VAL A 470 4.45 11.46 45.32
N THR A 471 3.63 11.05 44.35
CA THR A 471 3.38 9.63 44.07
C THR A 471 4.66 8.87 43.70
N ASP A 472 5.59 9.50 42.98
CA ASP A 472 6.86 8.86 42.58
C ASP A 472 7.92 8.89 43.69
N ASN A 473 7.88 9.87 44.59
CA ASN A 473 8.76 9.97 45.78
C ASN A 473 8.33 9.03 46.94
N THR A 474 7.74 7.88 46.62
CA THR A 474 7.41 6.82 47.60
C THR A 474 8.21 5.54 47.39
N ARG A 475 9.27 5.59 46.56
CA ARG A 475 10.17 4.45 46.31
C ARG A 475 11.31 4.32 47.29
#